data_AF-F8SVJ8-F1
#
_entry.id   AF-F8SVJ8-F1
#
_cell.length_a   1.000
_cell.length_b   1.000
_cell.length_c   1.000
_cell.angle_alpha   90.00
_cell.angle_beta   90.00
_cell.angle_gamma   90.00
#
_symmetry.space_group_name_H-M   'P 1'
#
loop_
_entity.id
_entity.type
_entity.pdbx_description
1 polymer ?
#
loop_
_entity_poly.entity_id
_entity_poly.type
_entity_poly.pdbx_seq_one_letter_code
_entity_poly.pdbx_strand_id
1 'polypeptide(L)' 'AAIKEFFGTSQLSQFMDQNNPLSGLTHKRRLSALGPGG' A
#
# COMPACT_ATOMS: atom_id res chain seq x y z
N ALA A 1 -16.25 7.92 -9.16
CA ALA A 1 -15.90 6.49 -9.26
C ALA A 1 -14.41 6.25 -9.01
N ALA A 2 -13.53 6.88 -9.78
CA ALA A 2 -12.06 6.66 -9.77
C ALA A 2 -11.38 6.68 -8.39
N ILE A 3 -11.68 7.67 -7.53
CA ILE A 3 -11.04 7.75 -6.20
C ILE A 3 -11.39 6.56 -5.31
N LYS A 4 -12.67 6.13 -5.32
CA LYS A 4 -13.16 5.00 -4.53
C LYS A 4 -12.53 3.69 -5.00
N GLU A 5 -12.39 3.52 -6.30
CA GLU A 5 -11.77 2.34 -6.90
C GLU A 5 -10.28 2.28 -6.59
N PHE A 6 -9.57 3.41 -6.71
CA PHE A 6 -8.15 3.49 -6.36
C PHE A 6 -7.90 3.08 -4.91
N PHE A 7 -8.58 3.69 -3.94
CA PHE A 7 -8.33 3.36 -2.52
C PHE A 7 -8.95 2.03 -2.09
N GLY A 8 -9.98 1.55 -2.78
CA GLY A 8 -10.70 0.32 -2.43
C GLY A 8 -10.01 -0.96 -2.92
N THR A 9 -9.37 -0.93 -4.10
CA THR A 9 -8.88 -2.17 -4.75
C THR A 9 -7.54 -2.04 -5.47
N SER A 10 -6.91 -0.86 -5.51
CA SER A 10 -5.60 -0.71 -6.19
C SER A 10 -4.51 -1.57 -5.55
N GLN A 11 -3.63 -2.13 -6.36
CA GLN A 11 -2.43 -2.86 -5.91
C GLN A 11 -1.47 -1.99 -5.06
N LEU A 12 -1.53 -0.66 -5.24
CA LEU A 12 -0.76 0.30 -4.45
C LEU A 12 -1.47 0.72 -3.15
N SER A 13 -2.76 0.39 -2.99
CA SER A 13 -3.54 0.63 -1.77
C SER A 13 -3.58 -0.64 -0.93
N GLN A 14 -2.54 -0.86 -0.12
CA GLN A 14 -2.36 -2.10 0.64
C GLN A 14 -2.85 -1.97 2.09
N PHE A 15 -3.28 -3.10 2.66
CA PHE A 15 -3.64 -3.17 4.08
C PHE A 15 -2.39 -3.11 4.95
N MET A 16 -2.38 -2.23 5.95
CA MET A 16 -1.19 -1.94 6.75
C MET A 16 -0.93 -3.03 7.79
N ASP A 17 0.26 -3.64 7.74
CA ASP A 17 0.83 -4.40 8.86
C ASP A 17 1.09 -3.47 10.06
N GLN A 18 0.48 -3.80 11.20
CA GLN A 18 0.62 -3.09 12.48
C GLN A 18 0.90 -4.03 13.65
N ASN A 19 1.50 -5.19 13.40
CA ASN A 19 1.82 -6.14 14.44
C ASN A 19 2.78 -5.57 15.50
N ASN A 20 3.63 -4.61 15.11
CA ASN A 20 4.47 -3.84 16.02
C ASN A 20 4.87 -2.47 15.42
N PRO A 21 5.41 -1.53 16.21
CA PRO A 21 5.81 -0.21 15.69
C PRO A 21 6.84 -0.25 14.56
N LEU A 22 7.74 -1.25 14.55
CA LEU A 22 8.75 -1.41 13.51
C LEU A 22 8.14 -1.92 12.20
N SER A 23 7.15 -2.83 12.24
CA SER A 23 6.46 -3.30 11.04
C SER A 23 5.70 -2.17 10.37
N GLY A 24 4.99 -1.35 11.15
CA GLY A 24 4.31 -0.15 10.64
C GLY A 24 5.26 0.88 10.02
N LEU A 25 6.44 1.10 10.63
CA LEU A 25 7.45 2.02 10.11
C LEU A 25 8.10 1.50 8.82
N THR A 26 8.40 0.19 8.78
CA THR A 26 8.97 -0.46 7.59
C THR A 26 7.99 -0.42 6.43
N HIS A 27 6.71 -0.70 6.67
CA HIS A 27 5.67 -0.65 5.65
C HIS A 27 5.52 0.75 5.05
N LYS A 28 5.43 1.79 5.88
CA LYS A 28 5.28 3.17 5.40
C LYS A 28 6.49 3.67 4.58
N ARG A 29 7.67 3.07 4.76
CA ARG A 29 8.90 3.43 4.04
C ARG A 29 9.20 2.51 2.85
N ARG A 30 8.33 1.53 2.55
CA ARG A 30 8.54 0.55 1.49
C ARG A 30 8.26 1.18 0.11
N LEU A 31 9.17 0.93 -0.83
CA LEU A 31 8.99 1.24 -2.25
C LEU A 31 8.70 -0.04 -3.03
N SER A 32 7.81 0.04 -4.02
CA SER A 32 7.46 -1.08 -4.91
C SER A 32 7.69 -0.67 -6.36
N ALA A 33 8.42 -1.49 -7.10
CA ALA A 33 8.49 -1.41 -8.55
C ALA A 33 7.32 -2.15 -9.24
N LEU A 34 6.55 -2.93 -8.48
CA LEU A 34 5.42 -3.71 -8.99
C LEU A 34 4.14 -2.88 -8.93
N GLY A 35 3.37 -2.92 -10.01
CA GLY A 35 2.07 -2.26 -10.15
C GLY A 35 1.73 -2.01 -11.62
N PRO A 36 0.57 -1.40 -11.92
CA PRO A 36 0.22 -1.04 -13.28
C PRO A 36 1.24 -0.06 -13.89
N GLY A 37 1.96 -0.49 -14.93
CA GLY A 37 2.97 0.33 -15.63
C GLY A 37 4.39 0.25 -15.06
N GLY A 38 4.66 -0.67 -14.13
CA GLY A 38 6.00 -0.99 -13.60
C GLY A 38 6.55 -2.31 -14.11
#